data_AF-A0A3D0WTL8-F1
#
_entry.id   AF-A0A3D0WTL8-F1
#
_cell.length_a   1.000
_cell.length_b   1.000
_cell.length_c   1.000
_cell.angle_alpha   90.00
_cell.angle_beta   90.00
_cell.angle_gamma   90.00
#
_symmetry.space_group_name_H-M   'P 1'
#
loop_
_entity.id
_entity.type
_entity.pdbx_description
1 polymer ?
#
loop_
_entity_poly.entity_id
_entity_poly.type
_entity_poly.pdbx_seq_one_letter_code
_entity_poly.pdbx_strand_id
1 'polypeptide(L)'
;EFENIAEKILDEKTHKFTKINQENLDIILKPLGENIDSFRKKVEEVYITEAKERFSLGEEVKKLKELNTKLSEDAVNLTNALKGSSKTQGDWGQMILENILEKSGLVRDREYFVQEFLKDVDGAYLVNEDGSKMQPDVIISYPDDRKVIIDSKVSLSAYVRYTQTDEVDEQKKCIGEHLRSVRKHIDELSRKSYQDYAV
;
A
#
# COMPACT_ATOMS: atom_id res chain seq x y z
N GLU A 1 77.41 39.87 -48.23
CA GLU A 1 75.98 40.05 -48.59
C GLU A 1 75.12 38.82 -48.27
N PHE A 2 75.56 37.59 -48.57
CA PHE A 2 74.81 36.37 -48.25
C PHE A 2 74.54 36.15 -46.75
N GLU A 3 75.51 36.47 -45.90
CA GLU A 3 75.43 36.28 -44.44
C GLU A 3 74.36 37.15 -43.78
N ASN A 4 74.30 38.45 -44.14
CA ASN A 4 73.25 39.37 -43.67
C ASN A 4 71.83 38.96 -44.14
N ILE A 5 71.72 38.40 -45.35
CA ILE A 5 70.42 37.90 -45.86
C ILE A 5 70.03 36.62 -45.14
N ALA A 6 70.99 35.71 -44.88
CA ALA A 6 70.75 34.49 -44.14
C ALA A 6 70.33 34.76 -42.70
N GLU A 7 70.98 35.71 -42.01
CA GLU A 7 70.66 36.13 -40.65
C GLU A 7 69.26 36.75 -40.56
N LYS A 8 68.91 37.65 -41.49
CA LYS A 8 67.57 38.26 -41.55
C LYS A 8 66.48 37.24 -41.87
N ILE A 9 66.76 36.26 -42.74
CA ILE A 9 65.83 35.15 -43.05
C ILE A 9 65.67 34.24 -41.83
N LEU A 10 66.74 33.97 -41.09
CA LEU A 10 66.68 33.15 -39.86
C LEU A 10 65.86 33.84 -38.77
N ASP A 11 66.00 35.14 -38.62
CA ASP A 11 65.28 35.92 -37.61
C ASP A 11 63.79 36.04 -37.96
N GLU A 12 63.45 36.30 -39.22
CA GLU A 12 62.07 36.25 -39.72
C GLU A 12 61.46 34.85 -39.56
N LYS A 13 62.20 33.79 -39.88
CA LYS A 13 61.74 32.40 -39.70
C LYS A 13 61.53 32.08 -38.24
N THR A 14 62.40 32.55 -37.35
CA THR A 14 62.30 32.35 -35.89
C THR A 14 61.07 33.05 -35.34
N HIS A 15 60.84 34.33 -35.69
CA HIS A 15 59.63 35.04 -35.27
C HIS A 15 58.35 34.42 -35.82
N LYS A 16 58.35 34.04 -37.10
CA LYS A 16 57.20 33.37 -37.72
C LYS A 16 56.95 32.00 -37.08
N PHE A 17 58.00 31.27 -36.74
CA PHE A 17 57.91 29.99 -36.03
C PHE A 17 57.34 30.15 -34.62
N THR A 18 57.83 31.11 -33.82
CA THR A 18 57.34 31.37 -32.47
C THR A 18 55.87 31.79 -32.47
N LYS A 19 55.46 32.62 -33.43
CA LYS A 19 54.07 33.06 -33.59
C LYS A 19 53.14 31.90 -33.96
N ILE A 20 53.54 31.07 -34.93
CA ILE A 20 52.79 29.87 -35.31
C ILE A 20 52.68 28.89 -34.13
N ASN A 21 53.74 28.76 -33.33
CA ASN A 21 53.73 27.87 -32.17
C ASN A 21 52.78 28.38 -31.07
N GLN A 22 52.74 29.70 -30.82
CA GLN A 22 51.75 30.30 -29.92
C GLN A 22 50.31 30.12 -30.42
N GLU A 23 50.05 30.38 -31.70
CA GLU A 23 48.71 30.19 -32.29
C GLU A 23 48.26 28.72 -32.22
N ASN A 24 49.16 27.78 -32.48
CA ASN A 24 48.87 26.34 -32.36
C ASN A 24 48.61 25.92 -30.91
N LEU A 25 49.40 26.44 -29.95
CA LEU A 25 49.17 26.18 -28.53
C LEU A 25 47.84 26.76 -28.06
N ASP A 26 47.47 27.96 -28.50
CA ASP A 26 46.16 28.56 -28.21
C ASP A 26 45.03 27.71 -28.77
N ILE A 27 45.12 27.25 -30.03
CA ILE A 27 44.10 26.39 -30.64
C ILE A 27 43.90 25.08 -29.87
N ILE A 28 44.98 24.53 -29.28
CA ILE A 28 44.91 23.28 -28.51
C ILE A 28 44.42 23.52 -27.07
N LEU A 29 44.85 24.61 -26.42
CA LEU A 29 44.58 24.87 -25.00
C LEU A 29 43.22 25.53 -24.77
N LYS A 30 42.72 26.34 -25.71
CA LYS A 30 41.41 27.00 -25.59
C LYS A 30 40.25 26.01 -25.40
N PRO A 31 40.10 24.94 -26.23
CA PRO A 31 39.04 23.95 -26.01
C PRO A 31 39.24 23.17 -24.71
N LEU A 32 40.48 23.00 -24.23
CA LEU A 32 40.72 22.38 -22.92
C LEU A 32 40.20 23.26 -21.78
N GLY A 33 40.45 24.57 -21.82
CA GLY A 33 39.92 25.53 -20.85
C GLY A 33 38.39 25.58 -20.85
N GLU A 34 37.78 25.63 -22.03
CA GLU A 34 36.31 25.61 -22.19
C GLU A 34 35.69 24.29 -21.69
N ASN A 35 36.35 23.15 -21.94
CA ASN A 35 35.93 21.84 -21.44
C ASN A 35 36.06 21.74 -19.90
N ILE A 36 37.09 22.33 -19.30
CA ILE A 36 37.25 22.36 -17.84
C ILE A 36 36.16 23.24 -17.20
N ASP A 37 35.86 24.40 -17.79
CA ASP A 37 34.80 25.28 -17.28
C ASP A 37 33.41 24.65 -17.42
N SER A 38 33.13 23.99 -18.54
CA SER A 38 31.86 23.25 -18.72
C SER A 38 31.77 22.05 -17.78
N PHE A 39 32.86 21.32 -17.57
CA PHE A 39 32.94 20.24 -16.60
C PHE A 39 32.67 20.75 -15.18
N ARG A 40 33.31 21.86 -14.76
CA ARG A 40 33.08 22.47 -13.44
C ARG A 40 31.62 22.84 -13.23
N LYS A 41 31.00 23.48 -14.22
CA LYS A 41 29.57 23.83 -14.18
C LYS A 41 28.69 22.58 -14.08
N LYS A 42 29.00 21.52 -14.84
CA LYS A 42 28.22 20.28 -14.81
C LYS A 42 28.34 19.58 -13.46
N VAL A 43 29.53 19.55 -12.87
CA VAL A 43 29.75 18.99 -11.53
C VAL A 43 28.95 19.74 -10.48
N GLU A 44 28.99 21.08 -10.49
CA GLU A 44 28.22 21.90 -9.56
C GLU A 44 26.70 21.72 -9.74
N GLU A 45 26.21 21.67 -10.97
CA GLU A 45 24.80 21.39 -11.29
C GLU A 45 24.34 20.02 -10.79
N VAL A 46 25.18 18.99 -10.98
CA VAL A 46 24.90 17.63 -10.49
C VAL A 46 24.84 17.61 -8.97
N TYR A 47 25.78 18.25 -8.27
CA TYR A 47 25.74 18.32 -6.80
C TYR A 47 24.49 19.03 -6.27
N ILE A 48 24.08 20.13 -6.90
CA ILE A 48 22.85 20.85 -6.52
C ILE A 48 21.62 19.97 -6.75
N THR A 49 21.57 19.27 -7.88
CA THR A 49 20.45 18.37 -8.23
C THR A 49 20.37 17.19 -7.26
N GLU A 50 21.51 16.54 -6.98
CA GLU A 50 21.60 15.44 -6.03
C GLU A 50 21.19 15.88 -4.62
N ALA A 51 21.63 17.06 -4.17
CA ALA A 51 21.22 17.60 -2.87
C ALA A 51 19.70 17.81 -2.79
N LYS A 52 19.08 18.31 -3.87
CA LYS A 52 17.63 18.49 -3.96
C LYS A 52 16.87 17.16 -3.95
N GLU A 53 17.36 16.17 -4.68
CA GLU A 53 16.79 14.81 -4.69
C GLU A 53 16.89 14.14 -3.31
N ARG A 54 18.05 14.24 -2.65
CA ARG A 54 18.24 13.73 -1.28
C ARG A 54 17.31 14.40 -0.28
N PHE A 55 17.08 15.71 -0.41
CA PHE A 55 16.13 16.43 0.43
C PHE A 55 14.70 15.93 0.20
N SER A 56 14.28 15.81 -1.06
CA SER A 56 12.96 15.27 -1.42
C SER A 56 12.75 13.84 -0.91
N LEU A 57 13.77 12.99 -1.00
CA LEU A 57 13.72 11.63 -0.47
C LEU A 57 13.59 11.64 1.06
N GLY A 58 14.32 12.51 1.74
CA GLY A 58 14.21 12.71 3.19
C GLY A 58 12.80 13.12 3.62
N GLU A 59 12.14 14.00 2.87
CA GLU A 59 10.74 14.35 3.12
C GLU A 59 9.78 13.17 2.91
N GLU A 60 9.95 12.38 1.85
CA GLU A 60 9.10 11.19 1.64
C GLU A 60 9.32 10.12 2.71
N VAL A 61 10.56 9.89 3.15
CA VAL A 61 10.85 9.00 4.27
C VAL A 61 10.18 9.51 5.56
N LYS A 62 10.19 10.83 5.80
CA LYS A 62 9.51 11.43 6.95
C LYS A 62 7.99 11.24 6.86
N LYS A 63 7.38 11.50 5.70
CA LYS A 63 5.95 11.24 5.47
C LYS A 63 5.60 9.78 5.67
N LEU A 64 6.40 8.84 5.16
CA LEU A 64 6.21 7.41 5.37
C LEU A 64 6.25 7.03 6.85
N LYS A 65 7.20 7.60 7.60
CA LYS A 65 7.28 7.39 9.06
C LYS A 65 6.04 7.92 9.78
N GLU A 66 5.58 9.12 9.43
CA GLU A 66 4.36 9.73 10.00
C GLU A 66 3.11 8.90 9.67
N LEU A 67 2.97 8.46 8.43
CA LEU A 67 1.89 7.56 7.99
C LEU A 67 1.93 6.22 8.74
N ASN A 68 3.11 5.62 8.91
CA ASN A 68 3.25 4.36 9.64
C ASN A 68 2.87 4.52 11.12
N THR A 69 3.30 5.62 11.75
CA THR A 69 2.94 5.93 13.15
C THR A 69 1.42 6.08 13.30
N LYS A 70 0.80 6.86 12.40
CA LYS A 70 -0.65 7.04 12.38
C LYS A 70 -1.40 5.71 12.15
N LEU A 71 -0.93 4.88 11.23
CA LEU A 71 -1.52 3.57 10.96
C LEU A 71 -1.45 2.66 12.20
N SER A 72 -0.34 2.68 12.93
CA SER A 72 -0.18 1.94 14.18
C SER A 72 -1.16 2.43 15.25
N GLU A 73 -1.31 3.75 15.41
CA GLU A 73 -2.29 4.36 16.32
C GLU A 73 -3.72 4.00 15.93
N ASP A 74 -4.08 4.10 14.65
CA ASP A 74 -5.41 3.75 14.14
C ASP A 74 -5.71 2.27 14.35
N ALA A 75 -4.72 1.38 14.17
CA ALA A 75 -4.87 -0.05 14.46
C ALA A 75 -5.09 -0.32 15.95
N VAL A 76 -4.38 0.38 16.85
CA VAL A 76 -4.58 0.28 18.30
C VAL A 76 -5.95 0.81 18.70
N ASN A 77 -6.36 1.95 18.16
CA ASN A 77 -7.67 2.57 18.41
C ASN A 77 -8.81 1.68 17.93
N LEU A 78 -8.70 1.12 16.72
CA LEU A 78 -9.65 0.15 16.18
C LEU A 78 -9.73 -1.08 17.07
N THR A 79 -8.57 -1.64 17.46
CA THR A 79 -8.51 -2.80 18.36
C THR A 79 -9.20 -2.51 19.69
N ASN A 80 -8.99 -1.34 20.28
CA ASN A 80 -9.63 -0.93 21.53
C ASN A 80 -11.14 -0.70 21.36
N ALA A 81 -11.58 -0.12 20.25
CA ALA A 81 -13.00 0.04 19.92
C ALA A 81 -13.71 -1.31 19.75
N LEU A 82 -13.04 -2.28 19.13
CA LEU A 82 -13.58 -3.63 18.90
C LEU A 82 -13.57 -4.51 20.16
N LYS A 83 -12.71 -4.23 21.14
CA LYS A 83 -12.73 -4.92 22.45
C LYS A 83 -13.96 -4.58 23.30
N GLY A 84 -14.56 -3.41 23.11
CA GLY A 84 -15.55 -2.83 24.02
C GLY A 84 -16.97 -3.40 23.92
N SER A 85 -17.36 -3.97 22.76
CA SER A 85 -18.67 -4.62 22.64
C SER A 85 -18.73 -5.66 21.52
N SER A 86 -19.41 -6.78 21.79
CA SER A 86 -19.67 -7.82 20.78
C SER A 86 -20.45 -7.29 19.58
N LYS A 87 -21.25 -6.23 19.78
CA LYS A 87 -22.03 -5.59 18.72
C LYS A 87 -21.12 -4.83 17.76
N THR A 88 -20.22 -3.98 18.27
CA THR A 88 -19.25 -3.24 17.46
C THR A 88 -18.35 -4.18 16.65
N GLN A 89 -17.97 -5.32 17.23
CA GLN A 89 -17.19 -6.34 16.53
C GLN A 89 -17.99 -7.00 15.39
N GLY A 90 -19.28 -7.21 15.57
CA GLY A 90 -20.19 -7.69 14.51
C GLY A 90 -20.37 -6.65 13.40
N ASP A 91 -20.67 -5.40 13.76
CA ASP A 91 -20.85 -4.30 12.81
C ASP A 91 -19.58 -4.07 11.95
N TRP A 92 -18.39 -4.17 12.56
CA TRP A 92 -17.12 -4.10 11.83
C TRP A 92 -16.91 -5.29 10.88
N GLY A 93 -17.28 -6.51 11.30
CA GLY A 93 -17.25 -7.68 10.44
C GLY A 93 -18.12 -7.51 9.20
N GLN A 94 -19.33 -6.97 9.37
CA GLN A 94 -20.25 -6.67 8.28
C GLN A 94 -19.69 -5.58 7.34
N MET A 95 -19.10 -4.51 7.88
CA MET A 95 -18.45 -3.46 7.08
C MET A 95 -17.30 -4.02 6.22
N ILE A 96 -16.47 -4.90 6.78
CA ILE A 96 -15.37 -5.54 6.03
C ILE A 96 -15.92 -6.45 4.93
N LEU A 97 -16.97 -7.22 5.24
CA LEU A 97 -17.64 -8.07 4.25
C LEU A 97 -18.19 -7.24 3.10
N GLU A 98 -18.89 -6.14 3.37
CA GLU A 98 -19.42 -5.23 2.35
C GLU A 98 -18.31 -4.67 1.46
N ASN A 99 -17.21 -4.19 2.04
CA ASN A 99 -16.06 -3.67 1.29
C ASN A 99 -15.43 -4.74 0.37
N ILE A 100 -15.37 -6.00 0.80
CA ILE A 100 -14.87 -7.10 -0.04
C ILE A 100 -15.79 -7.33 -1.24
N LEU A 101 -17.10 -7.28 -1.05
CA LEU A 101 -18.09 -7.46 -2.11
C LEU A 101 -18.04 -6.33 -3.14
N GLU A 102 -18.01 -5.08 -2.67
CA GLU A 102 -17.86 -3.89 -3.53
C GLU A 102 -16.58 -3.95 -4.36
N LYS A 103 -15.45 -4.30 -3.73
CA LYS A 103 -14.16 -4.46 -4.42
C LYS A 103 -14.13 -5.64 -5.40
N SER A 104 -14.99 -6.63 -5.20
CA SER A 104 -15.18 -7.75 -6.13
C SER A 104 -16.06 -7.37 -7.33
N GLY A 105 -16.58 -6.13 -7.37
CA GLY A 105 -17.41 -5.60 -8.45
C GLY A 105 -18.90 -5.82 -8.27
N LEU A 106 -19.35 -6.30 -7.11
CA LEU A 106 -20.76 -6.47 -6.79
C LEU A 106 -21.35 -5.12 -6.34
N VAL A 107 -22.59 -4.82 -6.75
CA VAL A 107 -23.28 -3.59 -6.38
C VAL A 107 -24.38 -3.90 -5.36
N ARG A 108 -24.43 -3.09 -4.30
CA ARG A 108 -25.47 -3.17 -3.27
C ARG A 108 -26.85 -2.99 -3.88
N ASP A 109 -27.82 -3.73 -3.36
CA ASP A 109 -29.23 -3.72 -3.78
C ASP A 109 -29.45 -4.16 -5.23
N ARG A 110 -28.41 -4.73 -5.89
CA ARG A 110 -28.49 -5.32 -7.23
C ARG A 110 -27.94 -6.74 -7.24
N GLU A 111 -26.65 -6.92 -6.93
CA GLU A 111 -26.03 -8.23 -6.82
C GLU A 111 -26.00 -8.76 -5.38
N TYR A 112 -25.89 -7.88 -4.39
CA TYR A 112 -25.90 -8.29 -2.99
C TYR A 112 -26.82 -7.42 -2.13
N PHE A 113 -27.46 -8.06 -1.16
CA PHE A 113 -28.43 -7.48 -0.24
C PHE A 113 -27.97 -7.71 1.18
N VAL A 114 -27.95 -6.66 2.00
CA VAL A 114 -27.45 -6.68 3.38
C VAL A 114 -28.63 -6.77 4.34
N GLN A 115 -28.54 -7.65 5.35
CA GLN A 115 -29.54 -7.79 6.42
C GLN A 115 -30.98 -8.04 5.92
N GLU A 116 -31.15 -8.59 4.72
CA GLU A 116 -32.48 -8.91 4.21
C GLU A 116 -32.96 -10.24 4.81
N PHE A 117 -34.22 -10.27 5.27
CA PHE A 117 -34.82 -11.51 5.74
C PHE A 117 -35.10 -12.43 4.56
N LEU A 118 -34.74 -13.71 4.70
CA LEU A 118 -35.09 -14.70 3.69
C LEU A 118 -36.61 -14.82 3.56
N LYS A 119 -37.08 -14.94 2.31
CA LYS A 119 -38.49 -15.12 1.97
C LYS A 119 -38.64 -16.35 1.07
N ASP A 120 -39.72 -17.09 1.29
CA ASP A 120 -40.15 -18.20 0.45
C ASP A 120 -40.68 -17.71 -0.91
N VAL A 121 -40.97 -18.63 -1.82
CA VAL A 121 -41.51 -18.41 -3.17
C VAL A 121 -42.82 -17.60 -3.14
N ASP A 122 -43.61 -17.77 -2.07
CA ASP A 122 -44.86 -17.03 -1.85
C ASP A 122 -44.67 -15.67 -1.14
N GLY A 123 -43.42 -15.26 -0.89
CA GLY A 123 -43.08 -13.98 -0.25
C GLY A 123 -43.19 -13.98 1.28
N ALA A 124 -43.47 -15.12 1.91
CA ALA A 124 -43.50 -15.28 3.37
C ALA A 124 -42.08 -15.36 3.96
N TYR A 125 -41.85 -14.81 5.15
CA TYR A 125 -40.53 -14.89 5.80
C TYR A 125 -40.18 -16.33 6.18
N LEU A 126 -38.97 -16.78 5.82
CA LEU A 126 -38.45 -18.06 6.30
C LEU A 126 -38.09 -17.93 7.78
N VAL A 127 -38.50 -18.93 8.54
CA VAL A 127 -38.27 -19.05 9.97
C VAL A 127 -37.45 -20.30 10.24
N ASN A 128 -36.46 -20.18 11.12
CA ASN A 128 -35.70 -21.30 11.64
C ASN A 128 -36.59 -22.22 12.49
N GLU A 129 -36.05 -23.38 12.88
CA GLU A 129 -36.71 -24.34 13.78
C GLU A 129 -37.24 -23.70 15.08
N ASP A 130 -36.57 -22.64 15.55
CA ASP A 130 -36.95 -21.88 16.75
C ASP A 130 -38.03 -20.80 16.51
N GLY A 131 -38.58 -20.70 15.29
CA GLY A 131 -39.58 -19.69 14.90
C GLY A 131 -39.03 -18.27 14.69
N SER A 132 -37.70 -18.10 14.74
CA SER A 132 -37.04 -16.81 14.47
C SER A 132 -36.84 -16.60 12.98
N LYS A 133 -37.12 -15.38 12.50
CA LYS A 133 -36.90 -15.03 11.09
C LYS A 133 -35.43 -15.15 10.73
N MET A 134 -35.16 -15.75 9.58
CA MET A 134 -33.79 -15.91 9.09
C MET A 134 -33.29 -14.61 8.48
N GLN A 135 -32.31 -14.00 9.16
CA GLN A 135 -31.63 -12.80 8.69
C GLN A 135 -30.13 -13.08 8.59
N PRO A 136 -29.64 -13.51 7.41
CA PRO A 136 -28.20 -13.58 7.16
C PRO A 136 -27.58 -12.18 7.09
N ASP A 137 -26.24 -12.12 7.14
CA ASP A 137 -25.53 -10.86 6.99
C ASP A 137 -25.65 -10.33 5.56
N VAL A 138 -25.43 -11.20 4.56
CA VAL A 138 -25.52 -10.86 3.14
C VAL A 138 -26.16 -11.99 2.33
N ILE A 139 -26.97 -11.62 1.33
CA ILE A 139 -27.46 -12.49 0.27
C ILE A 139 -26.89 -12.00 -1.06
N ILE A 140 -26.26 -12.88 -1.84
CA ILE A 140 -25.79 -12.58 -3.20
C ILE A 140 -26.74 -13.25 -4.18
N SER A 141 -27.28 -12.49 -5.13
CA SER A 141 -28.12 -12.97 -6.22
C SER A 141 -27.30 -13.20 -7.48
N TYR A 142 -27.38 -14.41 -8.02
CA TYR A 142 -26.78 -14.76 -9.31
C TYR A 142 -27.79 -14.53 -10.44
N PRO A 143 -27.31 -14.40 -11.70
CA PRO A 143 -28.19 -14.18 -12.86
C PRO A 143 -29.16 -15.32 -13.16
N ASP A 144 -28.93 -16.52 -12.63
CA ASP A 144 -29.77 -17.70 -12.83
C ASP A 144 -30.72 -17.96 -11.64
N ASP A 145 -31.14 -16.88 -10.98
CA ASP A 145 -32.03 -16.85 -9.80
C ASP A 145 -31.49 -17.57 -8.56
N ARG A 146 -30.27 -18.13 -8.62
CA ARG A 146 -29.62 -18.72 -7.44
C ARG A 146 -29.20 -17.66 -6.44
N LYS A 147 -29.32 -18.00 -5.16
CA LYS A 147 -28.89 -17.15 -4.06
C LYS A 147 -27.76 -17.81 -3.27
N VAL A 148 -26.75 -17.02 -2.92
CA VAL A 148 -25.68 -17.42 -1.99
C VAL A 148 -25.85 -16.63 -0.71
N ILE A 149 -25.98 -17.35 0.40
CA ILE A 149 -26.15 -16.76 1.72
C ILE A 149 -24.78 -16.72 2.41
N ILE A 150 -24.43 -15.55 2.94
CA ILE A 150 -23.19 -15.34 3.70
C ILE A 150 -23.57 -14.85 5.11
N ASP A 151 -23.14 -15.60 6.12
CA ASP A 151 -23.21 -15.21 7.54
C ASP A 151 -21.77 -15.19 8.08
N SER A 152 -21.31 -14.00 8.45
CA SER A 152 -19.96 -13.77 8.92
C SER A 152 -19.93 -13.75 10.45
N LYS A 153 -18.91 -14.37 11.03
CA LYS A 153 -18.65 -14.35 12.47
C LYS A 153 -17.21 -13.98 12.73
N VAL A 154 -17.01 -13.01 13.62
CA VAL A 154 -15.69 -12.50 13.97
C VAL A 154 -15.36 -12.95 15.39
N SER A 155 -14.20 -13.60 15.58
CA SER A 155 -13.67 -14.03 16.89
C SER A 155 -12.36 -13.31 17.21
N LEU A 156 -12.42 -12.02 17.53
CA LEU A 156 -11.24 -11.15 17.62
C LEU A 156 -10.71 -10.98 19.04
N SER A 157 -11.57 -10.95 20.07
CA SER A 157 -11.18 -10.50 21.42
C SER A 157 -10.04 -11.34 22.04
N ALA A 158 -10.15 -12.67 21.97
CA ALA A 158 -9.14 -13.57 22.51
C ALA A 158 -7.84 -13.57 21.69
N TYR A 159 -7.95 -13.43 20.36
CA TYR A 159 -6.79 -13.30 19.48
C TYR A 159 -6.01 -12.01 19.74
N VAL A 160 -6.71 -10.89 19.93
CA VAL A 160 -6.09 -9.63 20.29
C VAL A 160 -5.37 -9.72 21.63
N ARG A 161 -5.97 -10.32 22.65
CA ARG A 161 -5.30 -10.57 23.93
C ARG A 161 -4.03 -11.41 23.76
N TYR A 162 -4.11 -12.46 22.93
CA TYR A 162 -2.95 -13.29 22.59
C TYR A 162 -1.80 -12.47 21.98
N THR A 163 -2.08 -11.56 21.05
CA THR A 163 -1.05 -10.71 20.41
C THR A 163 -0.46 -9.63 21.32
N GLN A 164 -1.12 -9.33 22.43
CA GLN A 164 -0.74 -8.24 23.34
C GLN A 164 -0.05 -8.72 24.62
N THR A 165 0.05 -10.03 24.82
CA THR A 165 0.69 -10.62 26.00
C THR A 165 1.96 -11.36 25.59
N ASP A 166 3.04 -11.12 26.33
CA ASP A 166 4.33 -11.81 26.17
C ASP A 166 4.46 -13.01 27.11
N GLU A 167 3.50 -13.19 28.02
CA GLU A 167 3.51 -14.29 28.99
C GLU A 167 3.00 -15.59 28.35
N VAL A 168 3.88 -16.60 28.28
CA VAL A 168 3.61 -17.87 27.58
C VAL A 168 2.35 -18.58 28.07
N ASP A 169 2.08 -18.54 29.38
CA ASP A 169 0.91 -19.21 29.95
C ASP A 169 -0.39 -18.46 29.65
N GLU A 170 -0.35 -17.13 29.58
CA GLU A 170 -1.49 -16.31 29.19
C GLU A 170 -1.76 -16.42 27.68
N GLN A 171 -0.71 -16.51 26.86
CA GLN A 171 -0.83 -16.81 25.43
C GLN A 171 -1.56 -18.14 25.19
N LYS A 172 -1.20 -19.21 25.92
CA LYS A 172 -1.85 -20.52 25.81
C LYS A 172 -3.35 -20.45 26.17
N LYS A 173 -3.72 -19.68 27.19
CA LYS A 173 -5.14 -19.49 27.53
C LYS A 173 -5.89 -18.73 26.44
N CYS A 174 -5.32 -17.61 25.96
CA CYS A 174 -5.93 -16.77 24.94
C CYS A 174 -6.16 -17.52 23.63
N ILE A 175 -5.19 -18.31 23.16
CA ILE A 175 -5.38 -19.12 21.95
C ILE A 175 -6.44 -20.21 22.15
N GLY A 176 -6.48 -20.84 23.34
CA GLY A 176 -7.51 -21.82 23.68
C GLY A 176 -8.92 -21.23 23.74
N GLU A 177 -9.05 -19.98 24.19
CA GLU A 177 -10.31 -19.22 24.14
C GLU A 177 -10.71 -18.86 22.71
N HIS A 178 -9.75 -18.41 21.89
CA HIS A 178 -9.99 -18.10 20.49
C HIS A 178 -10.51 -19.33 19.73
N LEU A 179 -9.87 -20.49 19.88
CA LEU A 179 -10.29 -21.75 19.25
C LEU A 179 -11.69 -22.18 19.70
N ARG A 180 -12.01 -22.03 21.01
CA ARG A 180 -13.36 -22.30 21.52
C ARG A 180 -14.40 -21.38 20.92
N SER A 181 -14.09 -20.09 20.78
CA SER A 181 -14.97 -19.10 20.16
C SER A 181 -15.24 -19.41 18.69
N VAL A 182 -14.20 -19.73 17.93
CA VAL A 182 -14.32 -20.14 16.52
C VAL A 182 -15.18 -21.39 16.39
N ARG A 183 -14.93 -22.41 17.20
CA ARG A 183 -15.72 -23.64 17.19
C ARG A 183 -17.18 -23.40 17.54
N LYS A 184 -17.45 -22.57 18.55
CA LYS A 184 -18.82 -22.16 18.91
C LYS A 184 -19.55 -21.51 17.73
N HIS A 185 -18.88 -20.62 16.99
CA HIS A 185 -19.49 -20.01 15.81
C HIS A 185 -19.76 -21.00 14.69
N ILE A 186 -18.85 -21.96 14.45
CA ILE A 186 -19.08 -23.03 13.47
C ILE A 186 -20.33 -23.83 13.86
N ASP A 187 -20.45 -24.22 15.13
CA ASP A 187 -21.61 -24.97 15.64
C ASP A 187 -22.91 -24.15 15.54
N GLU A 188 -22.86 -22.85 15.88
CA GLU A 188 -23.99 -21.92 15.75
C GLU A 188 -24.45 -21.76 14.30
N LEU A 189 -23.51 -21.61 13.37
CA LEU A 189 -23.80 -21.44 11.93
C LEU A 189 -24.33 -22.73 11.31
N SER A 190 -23.75 -23.87 11.67
CA SER A 190 -24.17 -25.18 11.20
C SER A 190 -25.64 -25.46 11.55
N ARG A 191 -26.08 -25.07 12.76
CA ARG A 191 -27.48 -25.21 13.20
C ARG A 191 -28.48 -24.35 12.44
N LYS A 192 -28.05 -23.27 11.79
CA LYS A 192 -28.95 -22.42 11.01
C LYS A 192 -29.35 -23.02 9.67
N SER A 193 -28.66 -24.09 9.23
CA SER A 193 -29.00 -24.88 8.04
C SER A 193 -29.41 -24.07 6.80
N TYR A 194 -28.72 -22.97 6.50
CA TYR A 194 -29.06 -22.07 5.37
C TYR A 194 -29.19 -22.80 4.02
N GLN A 195 -28.49 -23.92 3.87
CA GLN A 195 -28.54 -24.80 2.70
C GLN A 195 -29.93 -25.39 2.42
N ASP A 196 -30.78 -25.52 3.44
CA ASP A 196 -32.13 -26.07 3.29
C ASP A 196 -33.13 -25.02 2.77
N TYR A 197 -32.70 -23.75 2.75
CA TYR A 197 -33.54 -22.58 2.46
C TYR A 197 -33.06 -21.77 1.24
N ALA A 198 -31.85 -22.04 0.74
CA ALA A 198 -31.32 -21.47 -0.48
C ALA A 198 -31.81 -22.29 -1.68
N VAL A 199 -33.01 -21.98 -2.18
CA VAL A 199 -33.49 -22.41 -3.51
C VAL A 199 -33.14 -21.36 -4.54
#